data_AF-A0A7H4P585-F1
#
_entry.id   AF-A0A7H4P585-F1
#
_cell.length_a   1.000
_cell.length_b   1.000
_cell.length_c   1.000
_cell.angle_alpha   90.00
_cell.angle_beta   90.00
_cell.angle_gamma   90.00
#
_symmetry.space_group_name_H-M   'P 1'
#
loop_
_entity.id
_entity.type
_entity.pdbx_description
1 polymer ?
#
loop_
_entity_poly.entity_id
_entity_poly.type
_entity_poly.pdbx_seq_one_letter_code
_entity_poly.pdbx_strand_id
1 'polypeptide(L)'
;MKLPALVGPDGKTSLREYAGYHGGAGGFGGQLRAWNPPSESGDAALLPNFQRGNARADDLVRNNGLAANAVQLHQDHIVGSFFRLSHRPAWRYLGISEEDARAFAGECEDAWKEYAEDDHCFIDAERKRTFTMMIREGVAMHTFNGELFTQATWDTSFGQVIPDTV
;
A
#
# COMPACT_ATOMS: atom_id res chain seq x y z
N MET A 1 -4.57 50.40 43.06
CA MET A 1 -5.64 49.37 43.08
C MET A 1 -5.20 48.25 42.13
N LYS A 2 -5.06 47.00 42.60
CA LYS A 2 -4.67 45.88 41.73
C LYS A 2 -5.87 45.49 40.87
N LEU A 3 -5.71 45.39 39.55
CA LEU A 3 -6.75 44.88 38.67
C LEU A 3 -7.01 43.39 39.00
N PRO A 4 -8.28 42.93 39.03
CA PRO A 4 -8.59 41.53 39.24
C PRO A 4 -8.00 40.70 38.09
N ALA A 5 -7.21 39.68 38.42
CA ALA A 5 -6.63 38.76 37.46
C ALA A 5 -7.48 37.48 37.40
N LEU A 6 -7.85 37.06 36.20
CA LEU A 6 -8.50 35.77 35.98
C LEU A 6 -7.46 34.66 36.12
N VAL A 7 -7.70 33.74 37.06
CA VAL A 7 -6.82 32.60 37.36
C VAL A 7 -7.56 31.28 37.12
N GLY A 8 -6.81 30.22 36.84
CA GLY A 8 -7.34 28.86 36.71
C GLY A 8 -7.86 28.29 38.04
N PRO A 9 -8.43 27.07 38.03
CA PRO A 9 -8.98 26.40 39.20
C PRO A 9 -7.96 26.14 40.32
N ASP A 10 -6.67 26.18 40.02
CA ASP A 10 -5.57 26.09 40.98
C ASP A 10 -5.30 27.40 41.74
N GLY A 11 -5.98 28.49 41.35
CA GLY A 11 -5.86 29.82 41.94
C GLY A 11 -4.51 30.51 41.72
N LYS A 12 -3.62 29.92 40.92
CA LYS A 12 -2.22 30.37 40.75
C LYS A 12 -1.88 30.65 39.30
N THR A 13 -2.26 29.76 38.39
CA THR A 13 -1.94 29.88 36.96
C THR A 13 -2.88 30.89 36.31
N SER A 14 -2.37 31.75 35.43
CA SER A 14 -3.24 32.71 34.74
C SER A 14 -4.26 31.97 33.87
N LEU A 15 -5.50 32.48 33.74
CA LEU A 15 -6.55 31.78 32.96
C LEU A 15 -6.13 31.57 31.50
N ARG A 16 -5.34 32.48 30.93
CA ARG A 16 -4.82 32.38 29.55
C ARG A 16 -3.79 31.27 29.38
N GLU A 17 -2.95 31.05 30.39
CA GLU A 17 -1.96 29.97 30.40
C GLU A 17 -2.62 28.63 30.74
N TYR A 18 -3.57 28.62 31.66
CA TYR A 18 -4.36 27.45 32.02
C TYR A 18 -5.23 26.96 30.85
N ALA A 19 -5.90 27.87 30.14
CA ALA A 19 -6.69 27.58 28.94
C ALA A 19 -5.86 27.55 27.64
N GLY A 20 -4.53 27.72 27.74
CA GLY A 20 -3.63 27.59 26.61
C GLY A 20 -3.58 26.15 26.11
N TYR A 21 -3.43 25.96 24.79
CA TYR A 21 -3.23 24.65 24.22
C TYR A 21 -1.83 24.12 24.57
N HIS A 22 -1.78 23.11 25.44
CA HIS A 22 -0.55 22.41 25.81
C HIS A 22 -0.52 21.03 25.16
N GLY A 23 -0.16 20.97 23.88
CA GLY A 23 -0.24 19.76 23.03
C GLY A 23 0.57 18.54 23.52
N GLY A 24 1.47 18.70 24.50
CA GLY A 24 2.26 17.61 25.09
C GLY A 24 2.35 17.63 26.62
N ALA A 25 1.61 18.51 27.31
CA ALA A 25 1.55 18.51 28.77
C ALA A 25 0.35 17.68 29.25
N GLY A 26 0.07 17.68 30.56
CA GLY A 26 -1.02 16.91 31.17
C GLY A 26 -2.45 17.25 30.73
N GLY A 27 -2.67 18.07 29.69
CA GLY A 27 -4.01 18.50 29.26
C GLY A 27 -4.66 19.53 30.21
N PHE A 28 -5.79 20.09 29.80
CA PHE A 28 -6.56 21.07 30.58
C PHE A 28 -7.20 20.43 31.81
N GLY A 29 -6.56 20.56 32.98
CA GLY A 29 -7.02 19.91 34.21
C GLY A 29 -6.44 18.50 34.44
N GLY A 30 -5.38 18.11 33.71
CA GLY A 30 -4.60 16.92 34.03
C GLY A 30 -5.06 15.61 33.36
N GLN A 31 -5.95 15.65 32.35
CA GLN A 31 -6.45 14.42 31.71
C GLN A 31 -5.36 13.56 31.07
N LEU A 32 -4.28 14.17 30.58
CA LEU A 32 -3.15 13.48 29.95
C LEU A 32 -2.00 13.18 30.93
N ARG A 33 -2.17 13.44 32.23
CA ARG A 33 -1.08 13.26 33.23
C ARG A 33 -0.57 11.82 33.33
N ALA A 34 -1.43 10.84 33.07
CA ALA A 34 -1.06 9.42 33.04
C ALA A 34 -0.74 8.91 31.62
N TRP A 35 -0.87 9.76 30.60
CA TRP A 35 -0.63 9.40 29.20
C TRP A 35 0.82 9.76 28.83
N ASN A 36 1.74 8.84 29.09
CA ASN A 36 3.16 8.98 28.76
C ASN A 36 3.61 7.88 27.78
N PRO A 37 3.20 7.96 26.50
CA PRO A 37 3.61 6.97 25.50
C PRO A 37 5.12 7.08 25.25
N PRO A 38 5.83 5.94 25.10
CA PRO A 38 7.23 5.95 24.71
C PRO A 38 7.40 6.52 23.29
N SER A 39 8.55 7.15 23.04
CA SER A 39 8.92 7.53 21.67
C SER A 39 9.46 6.31 20.96
N GLU A 40 8.70 5.81 19.98
CA GLU A 40 9.00 4.60 19.22
C GLU A 40 8.90 4.91 17.73
N SER A 41 9.62 4.13 16.90
CA SER A 41 9.34 4.11 15.46
C SER A 41 7.97 3.46 15.22
N GLY A 42 7.35 3.74 14.08
CA GLY A 42 6.05 3.13 13.75
C GLY A 42 6.09 1.60 13.77
N ASP A 43 7.21 1.01 13.35
CA ASP A 43 7.44 -0.43 13.40
C ASP A 43 7.55 -0.96 14.83
N ALA A 44 8.35 -0.33 15.69
CA ALA A 44 8.52 -0.74 17.08
C ALA A 44 7.18 -0.74 17.86
N ALA A 45 6.29 0.22 17.56
CA ALA A 45 4.95 0.27 18.14
C ALA A 45 4.00 -0.82 17.60
N LEU A 46 4.21 -1.28 16.36
CA LEU A 46 3.35 -2.27 15.68
C LEU A 46 3.75 -3.72 16.01
N LEU A 47 5.06 -4.02 15.99
CA LEU A 47 5.62 -5.37 16.12
C LEU A 47 5.04 -6.21 17.27
N PRO A 48 4.82 -5.68 18.50
CA PRO A 48 4.29 -6.48 19.60
C PRO A 48 2.92 -7.09 19.34
N ASN A 49 2.10 -6.45 18.50
CA ASN A 49 0.74 -6.87 18.20
C ASN A 49 0.56 -7.38 16.77
N PHE A 50 1.57 -7.22 15.91
CA PHE A 50 1.49 -7.50 14.47
C PHE A 50 0.96 -8.90 14.16
N GLN A 51 1.57 -9.94 14.74
CA GLN A 51 1.15 -11.33 14.50
C GLN A 51 -0.31 -11.59 14.88
N ARG A 52 -0.76 -11.04 16.02
CA ARG A 52 -2.15 -11.18 16.46
C ARG A 52 -3.11 -10.36 15.59
N GLY A 53 -2.67 -9.20 15.12
CA GLY A 53 -3.40 -8.37 14.16
C GLY A 53 -3.65 -9.13 12.86
N ASN A 54 -2.60 -9.68 12.26
CA ASN A 54 -2.70 -10.43 11.01
C ASN A 54 -3.56 -11.70 11.17
N ALA A 55 -3.42 -12.43 12.27
CA ALA A 55 -4.27 -13.59 12.54
C ALA A 55 -5.77 -13.23 12.64
N ARG A 56 -6.08 -12.06 13.22
CA ARG A 56 -7.46 -11.56 13.29
C ARG A 56 -7.97 -11.07 11.92
N ALA A 57 -7.10 -10.46 11.11
CA ALA A 57 -7.44 -10.05 9.75
C ALA A 57 -7.72 -11.26 8.86
N ASP A 58 -6.89 -12.31 8.92
CA ASP A 58 -7.10 -13.58 8.22
C ASP A 58 -8.44 -14.22 8.62
N ASP A 59 -8.69 -14.36 9.92
CA ASP A 59 -9.95 -14.91 10.44
C ASP A 59 -11.17 -14.11 9.97
N LEU A 60 -11.06 -12.77 10.00
CA LEU A 60 -12.13 -11.89 9.55
C LEU A 60 -12.42 -12.07 8.05
N VAL A 61 -11.40 -12.06 7.19
CA VAL A 61 -11.59 -12.22 5.74
C VAL A 61 -12.16 -13.59 5.40
N ARG A 62 -11.74 -14.64 6.11
CA ARG A 62 -12.21 -16.02 5.86
C ARG A 62 -13.64 -16.26 6.31
N ASN A 63 -14.08 -15.63 7.41
CA ASN A 63 -15.37 -15.92 8.04
C ASN A 63 -16.44 -14.85 7.84
N ASN A 64 -16.10 -13.66 7.33
CA ASN A 64 -17.04 -12.56 7.12
C ASN A 64 -17.16 -12.20 5.63
N GLY A 65 -18.33 -12.46 5.04
CA GLY A 65 -18.60 -12.19 3.63
C GLY A 65 -18.49 -10.70 3.24
N LEU A 66 -18.74 -9.76 4.15
CA LEU A 66 -18.53 -8.33 3.89
C LEU A 66 -17.05 -7.99 3.79
N ALA A 67 -16.22 -8.57 4.67
CA ALA A 67 -14.77 -8.37 4.63
C ALA A 67 -14.15 -9.03 3.39
N ALA A 68 -14.56 -10.25 3.05
CA ALA A 68 -14.14 -10.94 1.83
C ALA A 68 -14.49 -10.14 0.57
N ASN A 69 -15.73 -9.63 0.50
CA ASN A 69 -16.17 -8.80 -0.62
C ASN A 69 -15.37 -7.49 -0.69
N ALA A 70 -15.07 -6.84 0.44
CA ALA A 70 -14.28 -5.62 0.46
C ALA A 70 -12.88 -5.82 -0.16
N VAL A 71 -12.22 -6.95 0.11
CA VAL A 71 -10.92 -7.29 -0.53
C VAL A 71 -11.09 -7.47 -2.03
N GLN A 72 -12.11 -8.22 -2.47
CA GLN A 72 -12.38 -8.43 -3.90
C GLN A 72 -12.67 -7.12 -4.63
N LEU A 73 -13.53 -6.27 -4.05
CA LEU A 73 -13.86 -4.96 -4.59
C LEU A 73 -12.61 -4.08 -4.74
N HIS A 74 -11.70 -4.14 -3.76
CA HIS A 74 -10.45 -3.38 -3.80
C HIS A 74 -9.54 -3.87 -4.94
N GLN A 75 -9.42 -5.19 -5.14
CA GLN A 75 -8.70 -5.76 -6.28
C GLN A 75 -9.32 -5.33 -7.61
N ASP A 76 -10.64 -5.39 -7.74
CA ASP A 76 -11.34 -5.04 -8.98
C ASP A 76 -11.25 -3.56 -9.31
N HIS A 77 -11.31 -2.69 -8.31
CA HIS A 77 -11.18 -1.23 -8.49
C HIS A 77 -9.77 -0.80 -8.90
N ILE A 78 -8.73 -1.46 -8.37
CA ILE A 78 -7.33 -1.10 -8.68
C ILE A 78 -6.88 -1.75 -9.98
N VAL A 79 -7.14 -3.05 -10.13
CA VAL A 79 -6.55 -3.85 -11.21
C VAL A 79 -7.47 -3.97 -12.41
N GLY A 80 -8.78 -4.14 -12.16
CA GLY A 80 -9.73 -4.41 -13.24
C GLY A 80 -9.45 -5.74 -13.95
N SER A 81 -9.93 -5.88 -15.18
CA SER A 81 -9.79 -7.14 -15.93
C SER A 81 -8.36 -7.45 -16.37
N PHE A 82 -7.58 -6.42 -16.70
CA PHE A 82 -6.18 -6.52 -17.11
C PHE A 82 -5.39 -5.34 -16.57
N PHE A 83 -4.22 -5.60 -16.01
CA PHE A 83 -3.29 -4.57 -15.56
C PHE A 83 -2.40 -4.11 -16.73
N ARG A 84 -2.89 -3.12 -17.47
CA ARG A 84 -2.28 -2.67 -18.73
C ARG A 84 -1.20 -1.63 -18.51
N LEU A 85 -0.16 -1.70 -19.33
CA LEU A 85 0.79 -0.60 -19.51
C LEU A 85 0.08 0.57 -20.19
N SER A 86 0.34 1.80 -19.72
CA SER A 86 0.03 3.03 -20.46
C SER A 86 1.35 3.74 -20.77
N HIS A 87 1.87 3.54 -21.98
CA HIS A 87 3.14 4.09 -22.38
C HIS A 87 2.95 5.52 -22.91
N ARG A 88 3.69 6.48 -22.35
CA ARG A 88 3.65 7.89 -22.76
C ARG A 88 5.05 8.37 -23.12
N PRO A 89 5.58 8.00 -24.29
CA PRO A 89 6.92 8.37 -24.70
C PRO A 89 7.05 9.90 -24.81
N ALA A 90 8.14 10.45 -24.28
CA ALA A 90 8.41 11.88 -24.28
C ALA A 90 8.85 12.37 -25.68
N TRP A 91 7.90 12.42 -26.62
CA TRP A 91 8.16 12.61 -28.06
C TRP A 91 8.98 13.86 -28.40
N ARG A 92 8.75 14.99 -27.70
CA ARG A 92 9.52 16.22 -27.88
C ARG A 92 11.00 16.04 -27.52
N TYR A 93 11.29 15.27 -26.47
CA TYR A 93 12.64 14.98 -26.06
C TYR A 93 13.32 13.99 -27.00
N LEU A 94 12.56 13.01 -27.49
CA LEU A 94 13.01 12.02 -28.47
C LEU A 94 13.20 12.59 -29.87
N GLY A 95 12.68 13.80 -30.15
CA GLY A 95 12.76 14.44 -31.46
C GLY A 95 11.92 13.76 -32.55
N ILE A 96 10.92 12.96 -32.15
CA ILE A 96 9.99 12.27 -33.05
C ILE A 96 8.67 13.04 -33.13
N SER A 97 7.85 12.76 -34.15
CA SER A 97 6.51 13.33 -34.23
C SER A 97 5.59 12.77 -33.14
N GLU A 98 4.51 13.48 -32.83
CA GLU A 98 3.50 12.97 -31.88
C GLU A 98 2.80 11.72 -32.44
N GLU A 99 2.63 11.67 -33.76
CA GLU A 99 2.07 10.54 -34.49
C GLU A 99 2.95 9.29 -34.36
N ASP A 100 4.25 9.41 -34.62
CA ASP A 100 5.20 8.30 -34.49
C ASP A 100 5.29 7.83 -33.04
N ALA A 101 5.26 8.76 -32.08
CA ALA A 101 5.29 8.43 -30.66
C ALA A 101 4.05 7.63 -30.23
N ARG A 102 2.89 7.96 -30.79
CA ARG A 102 1.64 7.23 -30.52
C ARG A 102 1.65 5.84 -31.15
N ALA A 103 2.16 5.72 -32.38
CA ALA A 103 2.32 4.42 -33.04
C ALA A 103 3.27 3.52 -32.22
N PHE A 104 4.42 4.06 -31.83
CA PHE A 104 5.40 3.36 -31.00
C PHE A 104 4.84 2.96 -29.62
N ALA A 105 4.06 3.84 -28.98
CA ALA A 105 3.40 3.50 -27.73
C ALA A 105 2.45 2.30 -27.89
N GLY A 106 1.68 2.24 -28.98
CA GLY A 106 0.83 1.10 -29.29
C GLY A 106 1.61 -0.19 -29.43
N GLU A 107 2.71 -0.18 -30.19
CA GLU A 107 3.58 -1.36 -30.36
C GLU A 107 4.15 -1.84 -29.01
N CYS A 108 4.58 -0.92 -28.15
CA CYS A 108 5.05 -1.26 -26.81
C CYS A 108 3.95 -1.82 -25.91
N GLU A 109 2.74 -1.24 -25.95
CA GLU A 109 1.59 -1.71 -25.18
C GLU A 109 1.13 -3.10 -25.62
N ASP A 110 1.14 -3.37 -26.93
CA ASP A 110 0.80 -4.68 -27.50
C ASP A 110 1.85 -5.74 -27.14
N ALA A 111 3.14 -5.44 -27.33
CA ALA A 111 4.23 -6.34 -26.96
C ALA A 111 4.26 -6.62 -25.45
N TRP A 112 4.00 -5.58 -24.63
CA TRP A 112 3.87 -5.74 -23.19
C TRP A 112 2.71 -6.67 -22.84
N LYS A 113 1.55 -6.48 -23.45
CA LYS A 113 0.37 -7.31 -23.19
C LYS A 113 0.63 -8.77 -23.56
N GLU A 114 1.28 -9.04 -24.69
CA GLU A 114 1.65 -10.39 -25.10
C GLU A 114 2.55 -11.05 -24.06
N TYR A 115 3.58 -10.36 -23.57
CA TYR A 115 4.47 -10.88 -22.54
C TYR A 115 3.79 -11.04 -21.17
N ALA A 116 3.04 -10.02 -20.75
CA ALA A 116 2.45 -9.92 -19.42
C ALA A 116 1.30 -10.92 -19.22
N GLU A 117 0.56 -11.24 -20.28
CA GLU A 117 -0.61 -12.13 -20.26
C GLU A 117 -0.40 -13.41 -21.07
N ASP A 118 0.85 -13.82 -21.29
CA ASP A 118 1.17 -15.09 -21.94
C ASP A 118 0.68 -16.29 -21.11
N ASP A 119 0.07 -17.26 -21.78
CA ASP A 119 -0.52 -18.45 -21.16
C ASP A 119 0.53 -19.38 -20.51
N HIS A 120 1.79 -19.33 -20.95
CA HIS A 120 2.90 -20.07 -20.34
C HIS A 120 3.53 -19.30 -19.16
N CYS A 121 3.01 -18.12 -18.83
CA CYS A 121 3.38 -17.32 -17.67
C CYS A 121 4.90 -17.08 -17.56
N PHE A 122 5.58 -16.75 -18.66
CA PHE A 122 7.04 -16.52 -18.68
C PHE A 122 7.52 -15.43 -17.72
N ILE A 123 6.64 -14.50 -17.32
CA ILE A 123 6.94 -13.45 -16.35
C ILE A 123 7.09 -13.95 -14.91
N ASP A 124 6.43 -15.06 -14.58
CA ASP A 124 6.49 -15.72 -13.28
C ASP A 124 7.50 -16.86 -13.33
N ALA A 125 8.51 -16.87 -12.47
CA ALA A 125 9.49 -17.95 -12.45
C ALA A 125 8.88 -19.32 -12.12
N GLU A 126 7.74 -19.36 -11.42
CA GLU A 126 7.01 -20.62 -11.18
C GLU A 126 6.13 -21.05 -12.37
N ARG A 127 5.97 -20.18 -13.39
CA ARG A 127 5.11 -20.39 -14.57
C ARG A 127 3.64 -20.62 -14.24
N LYS A 128 3.11 -19.95 -13.21
CA LYS A 128 1.72 -20.17 -12.75
C LYS A 128 0.80 -18.98 -12.95
N ARG A 129 1.35 -17.77 -13.04
CA ARG A 129 0.55 -16.54 -13.02
C ARG A 129 0.97 -15.57 -14.11
N THR A 130 -0.03 -14.95 -14.73
CA THR A 130 0.18 -13.76 -15.55
C THR A 130 0.51 -12.55 -14.68
N PHE A 131 0.98 -11.47 -15.30
CA PHE A 131 1.27 -10.23 -14.60
C PHE A 131 0.03 -9.68 -13.89
N THR A 132 -1.13 -9.66 -14.56
CA THR A 132 -2.39 -9.22 -13.94
C THR A 132 -2.72 -10.06 -12.71
N MET A 133 -2.52 -11.38 -12.75
CA MET A 133 -2.74 -12.25 -11.59
C MET A 133 -1.79 -11.92 -10.43
N MET A 134 -0.50 -11.69 -10.72
CA MET A 134 0.48 -11.28 -9.71
C MET A 134 0.11 -9.95 -9.05
N ILE A 135 -0.32 -8.96 -9.84
CA ILE A 135 -0.75 -7.66 -9.31
C ILE A 135 -2.03 -7.80 -8.47
N ARG A 136 -2.99 -8.62 -8.90
CA ARG A 136 -4.20 -8.93 -8.10
C ARG A 136 -3.85 -9.57 -6.77
N GLU A 137 -2.92 -10.52 -6.74
CA GLU A 137 -2.42 -11.13 -5.50
C GLU A 137 -1.75 -10.09 -4.61
N GLY A 138 -0.88 -9.25 -5.18
CA GLY A 138 -0.22 -8.17 -4.46
C GLY A 138 -1.18 -7.19 -3.80
N VAL A 139 -2.20 -6.73 -4.54
CA VAL A 139 -3.24 -5.83 -4.03
C VAL A 139 -4.03 -6.50 -2.91
N ALA A 140 -4.43 -7.77 -3.05
CA ALA A 140 -5.11 -8.49 -1.98
C ALA A 140 -4.24 -8.55 -0.72
N MET A 141 -3.00 -9.03 -0.83
CA MET A 141 -2.08 -9.17 0.31
C MET A 141 -1.89 -7.85 1.04
N HIS A 142 -1.68 -6.76 0.31
CA HIS A 142 -1.56 -5.44 0.92
C HIS A 142 -2.86 -5.01 1.63
N THR A 143 -4.02 -5.32 1.05
CA THR A 143 -5.34 -4.91 1.60
C THR A 143 -5.62 -5.54 2.97
N PHE A 144 -5.30 -6.82 3.18
CA PHE A 144 -5.64 -7.50 4.43
C PHE A 144 -4.44 -7.75 5.37
N ASN A 145 -3.22 -7.95 4.86
CA ASN A 145 -2.02 -8.13 5.68
C ASN A 145 -1.21 -6.85 5.86
N GLY A 146 -1.46 -5.82 5.06
CA GLY A 146 -0.72 -4.55 5.11
C GLY A 146 0.65 -4.57 4.45
N GLU A 147 1.14 -5.74 4.00
CA GLU A 147 2.45 -5.90 3.39
C GLU A 147 2.42 -6.83 2.17
N LEU A 148 3.39 -6.61 1.28
CA LEU A 148 3.66 -7.43 0.10
C LEU A 148 5.17 -7.54 -0.06
N PHE A 149 5.63 -8.74 -0.39
CA PHE A 149 7.00 -8.99 -0.79
C PHE A 149 7.04 -9.57 -2.20
N THR A 150 8.01 -9.15 -2.99
CA THR A 150 8.25 -9.68 -4.34
C THR A 150 9.74 -9.86 -4.52
N GLN A 151 10.14 -11.02 -5.00
CA GLN A 151 11.53 -11.33 -5.30
C GLN A 151 11.71 -11.38 -6.81
N ALA A 152 12.58 -10.52 -7.33
CA ALA A 152 13.03 -10.66 -8.71
C ALA A 152 13.91 -11.90 -8.81
N THR A 153 13.49 -12.86 -9.63
CA THR A 153 14.22 -14.10 -9.89
C THR A 153 14.52 -14.19 -11.37
N TRP A 154 15.70 -14.73 -11.69
CA TRP A 154 16.10 -14.99 -13.05
C TRP A 154 16.37 -16.48 -13.21
N ASP A 155 15.73 -17.09 -14.21
CA ASP A 155 16.01 -18.46 -14.58
C ASP A 155 17.09 -18.49 -15.66
N THR A 156 18.26 -19.02 -15.32
CA THR A 156 19.40 -19.17 -16.24
C THR A 156 19.28 -20.37 -17.17
N SER A 157 18.24 -21.20 -17.03
CA SER A 157 18.08 -22.45 -17.81
C SER A 157 17.58 -22.27 -19.24
N PHE A 158 17.38 -21.03 -19.71
CA PHE A 158 16.78 -20.78 -21.02
C PHE A 158 17.67 -21.15 -22.21
N GLY A 159 17.29 -22.24 -22.89
CA GLY A 159 17.93 -22.72 -24.13
C GLY A 159 17.19 -23.80 -24.94
N GLN A 160 15.90 -24.13 -24.72
CA GLN A 160 15.23 -25.14 -25.55
C GLN A 160 13.75 -24.87 -25.90
N VAL A 161 13.44 -25.12 -27.17
CA VAL A 161 12.13 -25.50 -27.72
C VAL A 161 11.96 -27.03 -27.54
N ILE A 162 10.71 -27.49 -27.61
CA ILE A 162 10.14 -28.83 -27.89
C ILE A 162 9.73 -29.75 -26.73
N PRO A 163 8.74 -30.64 -26.96
CA PRO A 163 7.64 -30.95 -26.06
C PRO A 163 7.91 -32.29 -25.35
N ASP A 164 6.85 -32.88 -24.82
CA ASP A 164 6.76 -34.19 -24.19
C ASP A 164 7.02 -34.24 -22.68
N THR A 165 5.88 -34.21 -21.99
CA THR A 165 5.38 -35.31 -21.16
C THR A 165 6.40 -36.00 -20.27
N VAL A 166 6.34 -35.71 -18.96
CA VAL A 166 5.87 -36.67 -17.94
C VAL A 166 5.10 -35.89 -16.86
#